data_AF-A0A2E5FQ24-F1
#
_entry.id   AF-A0A2E5FQ24-F1
#
_cell.length_a   1.000
_cell.length_b   1.000
_cell.length_c   1.000
_cell.angle_alpha   90.00
_cell.angle_beta   90.00
_cell.angle_gamma   90.00
#
_symmetry.space_group_name_H-M   'P 1'
#
loop_
_entity.id
_entity.type
_entity.pdbx_description
1 polymer ?
#
loop_
_entity_poly.entity_id
_entity_poly.type
_entity_poly.pdbx_seq_one_letter_code
_entity_poly.pdbx_strand_id
1 'polypeptide(L)' 'MKKKDKNISTDQIMSEVTKLKKDLFNIRFQKINGQLKNYAQVKTIKKNIAKLKTQLREKNA' A
#
# COMPACT_ATOMS: atom_id res chain seq x y z
N MET A 1 6.16 -3.21 -17.04
CA MET A 1 4.90 -3.96 -16.83
C MET A 1 3.77 -3.02 -16.44
N LYS A 2 2.75 -2.97 -17.31
CA LYS A 2 1.33 -2.66 -17.11
C LYS A 2 0.95 -1.31 -16.46
N LYS A 3 0.77 -0.31 -17.33
CA LYS A 3 -0.23 0.77 -17.16
C LYS A 3 -1.63 0.12 -17.17
N LYS A 4 -2.15 -0.39 -16.04
CA LYS A 4 -3.50 -1.00 -15.96
C LYS A 4 -4.52 -0.24 -15.12
N ASP A 5 -4.12 0.81 -14.40
CA ASP A 5 -4.96 1.34 -13.32
C ASP A 5 -5.35 2.81 -13.51
N LYS A 6 -5.69 3.23 -14.74
CA LYS A 6 -6.31 4.56 -14.93
C LYS A 6 -7.81 4.58 -14.54
N ASN A 7 -8.45 3.41 -14.45
CA ASN A 7 -9.90 3.27 -14.22
C ASN A 7 -10.27 2.81 -12.80
N ILE A 8 -9.37 2.91 -11.82
CA ILE A 8 -9.75 2.64 -10.43
C ILE A 8 -10.46 3.88 -9.86
N SER A 9 -11.63 3.70 -9.25
CA SER A 9 -12.37 4.77 -8.58
C SER A 9 -11.61 5.29 -7.36
N THR A 10 -11.82 6.56 -6.98
CA THR A 10 -11.22 7.16 -5.78
C THR A 10 -11.52 6.33 -4.53
N ASP A 11 -12.73 5.79 -4.41
CA ASP A 11 -13.16 4.95 -3.28
C ASP A 11 -12.41 3.62 -3.22
N GLN A 12 -12.16 3.01 -4.38
CA GLN A 12 -11.38 1.79 -4.48
C GLN A 12 -9.91 2.03 -4.09
N ILE A 13 -9.33 3.17 -4.49
CA ILE A 13 -7.98 3.58 -4.07
C ILE A 13 -7.93 3.75 -2.55
N MET A 14 -8.93 4.40 -1.94
CA MET A 14 -8.98 4.58 -0.49
C MET A 14 -9.12 3.24 0.26
N SER A 15 -9.96 2.34 -0.25
CA SER A 15 -10.12 0.98 0.30
C SER A 15 -8.80 0.23 0.27
N GLU A 16 -8.08 0.28 -0.86
CA GLU A 16 -6.82 -0.43 -1.03
C GLU A 16 -5.70 0.16 -0.15
N VAL A 17 -5.64 1.48 0.00
CA VAL A 17 -4.74 2.14 0.96
C VAL A 17 -5.03 1.67 2.39
N THR A 18 -6.30 1.50 2.74
CA THR A 18 -6.70 1.06 4.09
C THR A 18 -6.27 -0.37 4.36
N LYS A 19 -6.45 -1.28 3.38
CA LYS A 19 -5.94 -2.66 3.45
C LYS A 19 -4.42 -2.69 3.62
N LEU A 20 -3.69 -1.97 2.77
CA LEU A 20 -2.21 -1.94 2.84
C LEU A 20 -1.69 -1.35 4.16
N LYS A 21 -2.42 -0.41 4.78
CA LYS A 21 -2.09 0.08 6.13
C LYS A 21 -2.27 -1.00 7.19
N LYS A 22 -3.33 -1.82 7.11
CA LYS A 22 -3.54 -2.97 7.99
C LYS A 22 -2.42 -4.00 7.83
N ASP A 23 -2.00 -4.29 6.60
CA ASP A 23 -0.89 -5.19 6.33
C ASP A 23 0.44 -4.64 6.89
N LEU A 24 0.67 -3.33 6.73
CA LEU A 24 1.83 -2.66 7.30
C LEU A 24 1.83 -2.74 8.84
N PHE A 25 0.67 -2.63 9.47
CA PHE A 25 0.54 -2.82 10.92
C PHE A 25 0.89 -4.26 11.33
N ASN A 26 0.34 -5.26 10.64
CA ASN A 26 0.64 -6.66 10.92
C ASN A 26 2.14 -6.97 10.77
N ILE A 27 2.79 -6.43 9.74
CA ILE A 27 4.23 -6.59 9.54
C ILE A 27 5.05 -5.89 10.62
N ARG A 28 4.62 -4.71 11.09
CA ARG A 28 5.28 -4.02 12.22
C ARG A 28 5.13 -4.84 13.50
N PHE A 29 3.96 -5.42 13.74
CA PHE A 29 3.71 -6.30 14.87
C PHE A 29 4.59 -7.56 14.81
N GLN A 30 4.65 -8.22 13.66
CA GLN A 30 5.55 -9.36 13.43
C GLN A 30 7.03 -8.98 13.61
N LYS A 31 7.43 -7.77 13.19
CA LYS A 31 8.79 -7.26 13.39
C LYS A 31 9.12 -7.13 14.89
N ILE A 32 8.20 -6.56 15.66
CA ILE A 32 8.37 -6.38 17.12
C ILE A 32 8.45 -7.75 17.81
N ASN A 33 7.63 -8.71 17.38
CA ASN A 33 7.63 -10.08 17.92
C ASN A 33 8.80 -10.94 17.43
N GLY A 34 9.71 -10.41 16.59
CA GLY A 34 10.85 -11.16 16.04
C GLY A 34 10.47 -12.24 15.02
N GLN A 35 9.22 -12.30 14.56
CA GLN A 35 8.70 -13.33 13.65
C GLN A 35 8.73 -12.90 12.17
N LEU A 36 9.26 -11.71 11.86
CA LEU A 36 9.26 -11.18 10.50
C LEU A 36 10.32 -11.90 9.63
N LYS A 37 9.86 -12.80 8.76
CA LYS A 37 10.72 -13.55 7.83
C LYS A 37 11.10 -12.77 6.57
N ASN A 38 10.26 -11.82 6.14
CA ASN A 38 10.44 -11.12 4.86
C ASN A 38 10.48 -9.59 5.01
N TYR A 39 11.68 -9.04 5.14
CA TYR A 39 11.90 -7.60 5.25
C TYR A 39 11.66 -6.83 3.94
N ALA A 40 11.79 -7.50 2.78
CA ALA A 40 11.56 -6.87 1.48
C ALA A 40 10.08 -6.46 1.31
N GLN A 41 9.15 -7.23 1.86
CA GLN A 41 7.71 -6.92 1.85
C GLN A 41 7.39 -5.56 2.48
N VAL A 42 8.12 -5.14 3.53
CA VAL A 42 7.95 -3.82 4.14
C VAL A 42 8.15 -2.71 3.12
N LYS A 43 9.20 -2.81 2.31
CA LYS A 43 9.55 -1.81 1.28
C LYS A 43 8.52 -1.81 0.16
N THR A 44 8.05 -2.98 -0.26
CA THR A 44 7.01 -3.13 -1.28
C THR A 44 5.70 -2.49 -0.86
N ILE A 45 5.20 -2.80 0.36
CA ILE A 45 3.95 -2.25 0.88
C ILE A 45 4.03 -0.72 1.01
N LYS A 46 5.14 -0.18 1.53
CA LYS A 46 5.36 1.27 1.60
C LYS A 46 5.31 1.92 0.21
N LYS A 47 5.96 1.32 -0.79
CA LYS A 47 5.94 1.82 -2.18
C LYS A 47 4.54 1.78 -2.78
N ASN A 48 3.77 0.72 -2.53
CA ASN A 48 2.41 0.61 -3.04
C ASN A 48 1.48 1.67 -2.42
N ILE A 49 1.57 1.91 -1.11
CA ILE A 49 0.83 2.99 -0.44
C ILE A 49 1.20 4.36 -1.05
N ALA A 50 2.49 4.60 -1.29
CA ALA A 50 2.95 5.86 -1.88
C ALA A 50 2.37 6.06 -3.30
N LYS A 51 2.42 5.04 -4.16
CA LYS A 51 1.85 5.10 -5.52
C LYS A 51 0.36 5.40 -5.52
N LEU A 52 -0.41 4.70 -4.68
CA LEU A 52 -1.86 4.91 -4.57
C LEU A 52 -2.18 6.32 -4.10
N LYS A 53 -1.43 6.86 -3.13
CA LYS A 53 -1.57 8.25 -2.68
C LYS A 53 -1.22 9.26 -3.77
N THR A 54 -0.18 9.00 -4.56
CA THR A 54 0.17 9.84 -5.71
C THR A 54 -0.95 9.85 -6.75
N GLN A 55 -1.51 8.69 -7.08
CA GLN A 55 -2.65 8.59 -8.00
C GLN A 55 -3.90 9.31 -7.47
N LEU A 56 -4.17 9.24 -6.16
CA LEU A 56 -5.26 9.99 -5.53
C LEU A 56 -5.03 11.50 -5.67
N ARG A 57 -3.80 11.96 -5.45
CA ARG A 57 -3.43 13.37 -5.61
C ARG A 57 -3.58 13.84 -7.05
N GLU A 58 -3.21 13.01 -8.03
CA GLU A 58 -3.38 13.30 -9.46
C GLU A 58 -4.86 13.34 -9.89
N LYS A 59 -5.75 12.59 -9.22
CA LYS A 59 -7.20 12.60 -9.49
C LYS A 59 -7.93 13.78 -8.84
N ASN A 60 -7.38 14.35 -7.77
CA ASN A 60 -7.96 15.48 -7.04
C ASN A 60 -7.41 16.84 -7.49
N ALA A 61 -6.41 16.85 -8.39
CA ALA A 61 -5.82 18.05 -8.98
C ALA A 61 -6.46 18.36 -10.33
#